data_AF-A0A2W4J946-F1
#
_entry.id   AF-A0A2W4J946-F1
#
_cell.length_a   1.000
_cell.length_b   1.000
_cell.length_c   1.000
_cell.angle_alpha   90.00
_cell.angle_beta   90.00
_cell.angle_gamma   90.00
#
_symmetry.space_group_name_H-M   'P 1'
#
loop_
_entity.id
_entity.type
_entity.pdbx_description
1 polymer ?
#
loop_
_entity_poly.entity_id
_entity_poly.type
_entity_poly.pdbx_seq_one_letter_code
_entity_poly.pdbx_strand_id
1 'polypeptide(L)'
;MSKRFDFVELAPDGTAQSAGQAPYHDYRVPTPDEAGLLRTVVDEQWLADGVEERAINWAMEHGFLDHFTEVRRRVEHSVARVRTQVRRRLTQEINYWDARHAELLDKVRAGQNPDIRPETAFARARELERRLEKRLAELERDEALRLKPLTVAGAALAVPHGLIERLAGKRSGPLSTYAKRTAEIEQRALDAVVAAERRLGREPKVLARNNRGFDIRSRTPDGHYVFLEVKGRISGADVFTVTRSEVLYGKNADRYRLALVSVSPDGPEHDKVRYVVEPFRSVSFDDFAVTAVVFNWHEMWARGGEPT
;
A
#
# COMPACT_ATOMS: atom_id res chain seq x y z
N MET A 1 -8.01 -16.99 -6.93
CA MET A 1 -8.60 -15.67 -7.24
C MET A 1 -7.93 -14.64 -6.34
N SER A 2 -7.30 -13.60 -6.90
CA SER A 2 -6.73 -12.49 -6.13
C SER A 2 -7.74 -11.35 -6.07
N LYS A 3 -7.93 -10.73 -4.90
CA LYS A 3 -8.76 -9.53 -4.71
C LYS A 3 -7.94 -8.49 -3.94
N ARG A 4 -8.04 -7.23 -4.34
CA ARG A 4 -7.45 -6.08 -3.65
C ARG A 4 -8.51 -4.98 -3.59
N PHE A 5 -8.59 -4.29 -2.45
CA PHE A 5 -9.35 -3.06 -2.32
C PHE A 5 -8.40 -1.90 -2.58
N ASP A 6 -8.82 -0.99 -3.45
CA ASP A 6 -8.15 0.26 -3.71
C ASP A 6 -9.17 1.39 -3.52
N PHE A 7 -8.69 2.56 -3.10
CA PHE A 7 -9.53 3.72 -2.83
C PHE A 7 -9.13 4.86 -3.75
N VAL A 8 -10.14 5.53 -4.31
CA VAL A 8 -9.98 6.67 -5.20
C VAL A 8 -10.68 7.86 -4.55
N GLU A 9 -9.98 8.99 -4.46
CA GLU A 9 -10.55 10.28 -4.09
C GLU A 9 -10.87 11.06 -5.36
N LEU A 10 -12.09 11.58 -5.41
CA LEU A 10 -12.58 12.44 -6.49
C LEU A 10 -12.91 13.81 -5.93
N ALA A 11 -12.53 14.87 -6.64
CA ALA A 11 -12.86 16.23 -6.28
C ALA A 11 -13.92 16.84 -7.22
N PRO A 12 -14.59 17.94 -6.81
CA PRO A 12 -15.64 18.58 -7.61
C PRO A 12 -15.16 19.06 -9.00
N ASP A 13 -13.88 19.38 -9.14
CA ASP A 13 -13.25 19.80 -10.41
C ASP A 13 -12.97 18.62 -11.37
N GLY A 14 -13.34 17.40 -10.99
CA GLY A 14 -13.12 16.18 -11.76
C GLY A 14 -11.73 15.58 -11.59
N THR A 15 -10.87 16.15 -10.74
CA THR A 15 -9.59 15.53 -10.41
C THR A 15 -9.80 14.24 -9.62
N ALA A 16 -8.95 13.26 -9.90
CA ALA A 16 -9.01 11.93 -9.32
C ALA A 16 -7.61 11.49 -8.90
N GLN A 17 -7.50 10.89 -7.72
CA GLN A 17 -6.23 10.44 -7.17
C GLN A 17 -6.38 9.19 -6.31
N SER A 18 -5.27 8.47 -6.11
CA SER A 18 -5.23 7.36 -5.14
C SER A 18 -5.44 7.90 -3.74
N ALA A 19 -6.41 7.34 -3.03
CA ALA A 19 -6.60 7.57 -1.61
C ALA A 19 -5.83 6.55 -0.76
N GLY A 20 -4.88 5.80 -1.33
CA GLY A 20 -4.09 4.79 -0.62
C GLY A 20 -4.90 3.59 -0.10
N GLN A 21 -4.38 2.88 0.91
CA GLN A 21 -4.92 1.57 1.32
C GLN A 21 -6.09 1.62 2.30
N ALA A 22 -6.21 2.66 3.12
CA ALA A 22 -7.23 2.73 4.16
C ALA A 22 -7.57 4.19 4.57
N PRO A 23 -8.08 5.02 3.65
CA PRO A 23 -8.44 6.41 3.95
C PRO A 23 -9.47 6.56 5.07
N TYR A 24 -10.38 5.59 5.18
CA TYR A 24 -11.46 5.58 6.16
C TYR A 24 -10.98 5.52 7.62
N HIS A 25 -9.72 5.18 7.89
CA HIS A 25 -9.16 5.27 9.25
C HIS A 25 -9.11 6.71 9.76
N ASP A 26 -9.09 7.69 8.86
CA ASP A 26 -8.90 9.09 9.19
C ASP A 26 -10.23 9.88 9.11
N TYR A 27 -11.37 9.20 8.88
CA TYR A 27 -12.70 9.79 8.71
C TYR A 27 -13.60 9.49 9.90
N ARG A 28 -14.28 10.51 10.43
CA ARG A 28 -15.32 10.34 11.47
C ARG A 28 -16.70 10.72 10.94
N VAL A 29 -17.73 10.18 11.57
CA VAL A 29 -19.11 10.62 11.37
C VAL A 29 -19.23 12.10 11.81
N PRO A 30 -19.95 12.95 11.05
CA PRO A 30 -20.21 14.33 11.46
C PRO A 30 -21.05 14.36 12.74
N THR A 31 -20.86 15.40 13.56
CA THR A 31 -21.78 15.65 14.69
C THR A 31 -23.14 16.12 14.18
N PRO A 32 -24.22 16.11 15.00
CA PRO A 32 -25.53 16.60 14.57
C PRO A 32 -25.51 18.05 14.03
N ASP A 33 -24.72 18.93 14.66
CA ASP A 33 -24.56 20.32 14.22
C ASP A 33 -23.84 20.41 12.88
N GLU A 34 -22.78 19.62 12.69
CA GLU A 34 -22.04 19.56 11.43
C GLU A 34 -22.91 18.99 10.31
N ALA A 35 -23.69 17.94 10.58
CA ALA A 35 -24.62 17.36 9.62
C ALA A 35 -25.64 18.39 9.11
N GLY A 36 -26.12 19.28 9.98
CA GLY A 36 -26.98 20.40 9.60
C GLY A 36 -26.33 21.37 8.61
N LEU A 37 -25.04 21.67 8.80
CA LEU A 37 -24.27 22.55 7.91
C LEU A 37 -23.95 21.92 6.56
N LEU A 38 -23.85 20.59 6.49
CA LEU A 38 -23.43 19.87 5.29
C LEU A 38 -24.54 19.64 4.26
N ARG A 39 -25.79 20.00 4.54
CA ARG A 39 -26.92 19.81 3.60
C ARG A 39 -26.63 20.39 2.21
N THR A 40 -26.07 21.60 2.15
CA THR A 40 -25.75 22.26 0.87
C THR A 40 -24.63 21.57 0.09
N VAL A 41 -23.73 20.85 0.77
CA VAL A 41 -22.63 20.11 0.15
C VAL A 41 -23.13 18.80 -0.45
N VAL A 42 -24.05 18.13 0.25
CA VAL A 42 -24.66 16.87 -0.22
C VAL A 42 -25.50 17.08 -1.48
N ASP A 43 -26.12 18.25 -1.62
CA ASP A 43 -26.97 18.61 -2.76
C ASP A 43 -26.18 19.10 -3.99
N GLU A 44 -24.84 19.08 -3.97
CA GLU A 44 -24.03 19.53 -5.10
C GLU A 44 -24.18 18.62 -6.34
N GLN A 45 -24.37 19.23 -7.50
CA GLN A 45 -24.70 18.50 -8.75
C GLN A 45 -23.64 17.48 -9.17
N TRP A 46 -22.36 17.68 -8.85
CA TRP A 46 -21.30 16.76 -9.25
C TRP A 46 -21.35 15.41 -8.53
N LEU A 47 -22.12 15.32 -7.43
CA LEU A 47 -22.40 14.09 -6.69
C LEU A 47 -23.57 13.30 -7.26
N ALA A 48 -24.41 13.93 -8.10
CA ALA A 48 -25.67 13.35 -8.56
C ALA A 48 -25.49 12.24 -9.60
N ASP A 49 -24.43 12.30 -10.43
CA ASP A 49 -24.19 11.32 -11.49
C ASP A 49 -22.70 11.16 -11.84
N GLY A 50 -22.33 10.00 -12.40
CA GLY A 50 -21.01 9.74 -13.00
C GLY A 50 -19.82 9.63 -12.03
N VAL A 51 -20.06 9.65 -10.71
CA VAL A 51 -18.98 9.49 -9.70
C VAL A 51 -18.35 8.09 -9.81
N GLU A 52 -19.19 7.06 -9.88
CA GLU A 52 -18.73 5.66 -9.97
C GLU A 52 -17.96 5.40 -11.27
N GLU A 53 -18.48 5.89 -12.41
CA GLU A 53 -17.83 5.71 -13.71
C GLU A 53 -16.47 6.42 -13.75
N ARG A 54 -16.37 7.64 -13.21
CA ARG A 54 -15.09 8.35 -13.08
C ARG A 54 -14.10 7.59 -12.21
N ALA A 55 -14.54 7.02 -11.09
CA ALA A 55 -13.69 6.23 -10.22
C ALA A 55 -13.18 4.97 -10.92
N ILE A 56 -14.04 4.25 -11.65
CA ILE A 56 -13.67 3.05 -12.41
C ILE A 56 -12.68 3.40 -13.52
N ASN A 57 -12.95 4.45 -14.30
CA ASN A 57 -12.06 4.89 -15.39
C ASN A 57 -10.68 5.26 -14.87
N TRP A 58 -10.60 6.06 -13.81
CA TRP A 58 -9.33 6.42 -13.18
C TRP A 58 -8.59 5.19 -12.64
N ALA A 59 -9.30 4.26 -11.98
CA ALA A 59 -8.70 3.05 -11.43
C ALA A 59 -8.18 2.09 -12.51
N MET A 60 -8.86 1.99 -13.66
CA MET A 60 -8.38 1.22 -14.81
C MET A 60 -7.08 1.80 -15.37
N GLU A 61 -6.98 3.13 -15.45
CA GLU A 61 -5.79 3.83 -15.96
C GLU A 61 -4.59 3.75 -14.99
N HIS A 62 -4.82 3.91 -13.68
CA HIS A 62 -3.74 4.18 -12.71
C HIS A 62 -3.53 3.11 -11.64
N GLY A 63 -4.57 2.41 -11.19
CA GLY A 63 -4.47 1.52 -10.01
C GLY A 63 -4.20 0.05 -10.35
N PHE A 64 -4.58 -0.35 -11.56
CA PHE A 64 -4.85 -1.75 -11.87
C PHE A 64 -3.68 -2.51 -12.52
N LEU A 65 -2.82 -1.81 -13.26
CA LEU A 65 -1.66 -2.40 -13.93
C LEU A 65 -0.65 -3.01 -12.95
N ASP A 66 -0.41 -2.35 -11.82
CA ASP A 66 0.59 -2.80 -10.84
C ASP A 66 0.20 -4.11 -10.17
N HIS A 67 -1.05 -4.21 -9.67
CA HIS A 67 -1.53 -5.44 -9.04
C HIS A 67 -1.54 -6.59 -10.02
N PHE A 68 -2.02 -6.34 -11.23
CA PHE A 68 -2.07 -7.36 -12.26
C PHE A 68 -0.66 -7.87 -12.61
N THR A 69 0.30 -6.95 -12.77
CA THR A 69 1.70 -7.29 -13.04
C THR A 69 2.32 -8.09 -11.91
N GLU A 70 2.05 -7.71 -10.66
CA GLU A 70 2.52 -8.45 -9.47
C GLU A 70 1.96 -9.88 -9.44
N VAL A 71 0.64 -10.02 -9.62
CA VAL A 71 -0.03 -11.33 -9.62
C VAL A 71 0.45 -12.18 -10.79
N ARG A 72 0.58 -11.59 -11.99
CA ARG A 72 1.10 -12.26 -13.19
C ARG A 72 2.49 -12.82 -12.93
N ARG A 73 3.43 -11.98 -12.49
CA ARG A 73 4.80 -12.41 -12.19
C ARG A 73 4.85 -13.57 -11.20
N ARG A 74 4.01 -13.51 -10.15
CA ARG A 74 3.93 -14.59 -9.14
C ARG A 74 3.39 -15.88 -9.73
N VAL A 75 2.33 -15.81 -10.53
CA VAL A 75 1.71 -16.98 -11.18
C VAL A 75 2.66 -17.59 -12.19
N GLU A 76 3.24 -16.80 -13.10
CA GLU A 76 4.21 -17.24 -14.10
C GLU A 76 5.38 -17.98 -13.45
N HIS A 77 5.96 -17.39 -12.39
CA HIS A 77 7.07 -18.02 -11.67
C HIS A 77 6.66 -19.36 -11.03
N SER A 78 5.51 -19.43 -10.36
CA SER A 78 5.01 -20.66 -9.76
C SER A 78 4.70 -21.73 -10.82
N VAL A 79 4.01 -21.35 -11.90
CA VAL A 79 3.65 -22.25 -13.01
C VAL A 79 4.90 -22.78 -13.70
N ALA A 80 5.90 -21.93 -13.98
CA ALA A 80 7.16 -22.34 -14.59
C ALA A 80 7.90 -23.39 -13.74
N ARG A 81 7.94 -23.20 -12.42
CA ARG A 81 8.54 -24.19 -11.49
C ARG A 81 7.80 -25.53 -11.55
N VAL A 82 6.47 -25.51 -11.47
CA VAL A 82 5.65 -26.73 -11.53
C VAL A 82 5.82 -27.43 -12.89
N ARG A 83 5.79 -26.67 -13.98
CA ARG A 83 5.99 -27.18 -15.35
C ARG A 83 7.31 -27.94 -15.49
N THR A 84 8.41 -27.36 -15.00
CA THR A 84 9.74 -27.99 -15.02
C THR A 84 9.75 -29.29 -14.22
N GLN A 85 9.18 -29.30 -13.01
CA GLN A 85 9.15 -30.50 -12.16
C GLN A 85 8.28 -31.62 -12.74
N VAL A 86 7.10 -31.27 -13.26
CA VAL A 86 6.17 -32.22 -13.89
C VAL A 86 6.78 -32.83 -15.13
N ARG A 87 7.34 -32.01 -16.04
CA ARG A 87 8.04 -32.51 -17.24
C ARG A 87 9.16 -33.45 -16.84
N ARG A 88 10.07 -33.01 -15.95
CA ARG A 88 11.19 -33.84 -15.51
C ARG A 88 10.73 -35.21 -15.00
N ARG A 89 9.77 -35.24 -14.07
CA ARG A 89 9.32 -36.48 -13.44
C ARG A 89 8.57 -37.39 -14.41
N LEU A 90 7.59 -36.86 -15.15
CA LEU A 90 6.78 -37.70 -16.04
C LEU A 90 7.58 -38.18 -17.25
N THR A 91 8.45 -37.35 -17.82
CA THR A 91 9.35 -37.79 -18.92
C THR A 91 10.31 -38.89 -18.44
N GLN A 92 10.84 -38.82 -17.21
CA GLN A 92 11.66 -39.89 -16.66
C GLN A 92 10.87 -41.21 -16.54
N GLU A 93 9.65 -41.17 -16.03
CA GLU A 93 8.79 -42.34 -15.91
C GLU A 93 8.37 -42.90 -17.28
N ILE A 94 8.04 -42.04 -18.25
CA ILE A 94 7.72 -42.45 -19.63
C ILE A 94 8.92 -43.19 -20.23
N ASN A 95 10.11 -42.58 -20.17
CA ASN A 95 11.32 -43.19 -20.70
C ASN A 95 11.64 -44.53 -20.03
N TYR A 96 11.40 -44.65 -18.72
CA TYR A 96 11.54 -45.91 -18.00
C TYR A 96 10.59 -47.00 -18.55
N TRP A 97 9.31 -46.70 -18.71
CA TRP A 97 8.33 -47.67 -19.22
C TRP A 97 8.54 -48.01 -20.70
N ASP A 98 8.98 -47.07 -21.53
CA ASP A 98 9.34 -47.32 -22.93
C ASP A 98 10.59 -48.21 -23.04
N ALA A 99 11.63 -47.95 -22.25
CA ALA A 99 12.82 -48.80 -22.18
C ALA A 99 12.46 -50.21 -21.67
N ARG A 100 11.62 -50.29 -20.63
CA ARG A 100 11.13 -51.57 -20.10
C ARG A 100 10.30 -52.33 -21.13
N HIS A 101 9.47 -51.65 -21.91
CA HIS A 101 8.71 -52.27 -23.00
C HIS A 101 9.65 -52.91 -24.03
N ALA A 102 10.71 -52.20 -24.46
CA ALA A 102 11.70 -52.75 -25.38
C ALA A 102 12.41 -53.98 -24.80
N GLU A 103 12.86 -53.92 -23.54
CA GLU A 103 13.49 -55.05 -22.86
C GLU A 103 12.57 -56.29 -22.79
N LEU A 104 11.28 -56.08 -22.52
CA LEU A 104 10.30 -57.18 -22.44
C LEU A 104 10.05 -57.81 -23.81
N LEU A 105 10.02 -57.02 -24.89
CA LEU A 105 9.91 -57.56 -26.25
C LEU A 105 11.09 -58.47 -26.61
N ASP A 106 12.31 -58.08 -26.23
CA ASP A 106 13.50 -58.89 -26.50
C ASP A 106 13.51 -60.19 -25.69
N LYS A 107 13.03 -60.18 -24.45
CA LYS A 107 12.85 -61.40 -23.64
C LYS A 107 11.86 -62.37 -24.28
N VAL A 108 10.71 -61.86 -24.74
CA VAL A 108 9.70 -62.67 -25.43
C VAL A 108 10.27 -63.28 -26.71
N ARG A 109 11.04 -62.51 -27.50
CA ARG A 109 11.74 -63.02 -28.69
C ARG A 109 12.78 -64.10 -28.36
N ALA A 110 13.44 -63.99 -27.22
CA ALA A 110 14.37 -64.99 -26.71
C ALA A 110 13.67 -66.23 -26.10
N GLY A 111 12.33 -66.31 -26.15
CA GLY A 111 11.55 -67.43 -25.62
C GLY A 111 11.41 -67.43 -24.09
N GLN A 112 11.74 -66.33 -23.41
CA GLN A 112 11.58 -66.18 -21.97
C GLN A 112 10.18 -65.64 -21.63
N ASN A 113 9.64 -66.07 -20.50
CA ASN A 113 8.37 -65.53 -19.97
C ASN A 113 8.66 -64.31 -19.07
N PRO A 114 8.27 -63.09 -19.47
CA PRO A 114 8.46 -61.90 -18.65
C PRO A 114 7.45 -61.79 -17.50
N ASP A 115 7.85 -61.09 -16.42
CA ASP A 115 7.01 -60.85 -15.24
C ASP A 115 5.75 -60.02 -15.53
N ILE A 116 5.81 -59.14 -16.54
CA ILE A 116 4.66 -58.38 -17.06
C ILE A 116 4.64 -58.46 -18.58
N ARG A 117 3.44 -58.38 -19.16
CA ARG A 117 3.29 -58.40 -20.62
C ARG A 117 3.84 -57.09 -21.23
N PRO A 118 4.57 -57.14 -22.36
CA PRO A 118 5.07 -55.94 -23.04
C PRO A 118 3.97 -54.87 -23.26
N GLU A 119 2.78 -55.30 -23.67
CA GLU A 119 1.64 -54.41 -23.95
C GLU A 119 1.22 -53.61 -22.70
N THR A 120 1.42 -54.16 -21.50
CA THR A 120 1.13 -53.46 -20.24
C THR A 120 2.12 -52.33 -19.98
N ALA A 121 3.41 -52.55 -20.25
CA ALA A 121 4.44 -51.52 -20.14
C ALA A 121 4.20 -50.40 -21.16
N PHE A 122 3.87 -50.76 -22.40
CA PHE A 122 3.51 -49.79 -23.44
C PHE A 122 2.29 -48.95 -23.05
N ALA A 123 1.20 -49.59 -22.59
CA ALA A 123 0.00 -48.88 -22.15
C ALA A 123 0.28 -47.90 -21.00
N ARG A 124 1.18 -48.26 -20.06
CA ARG A 124 1.60 -47.35 -18.98
C ARG A 124 2.35 -46.12 -19.50
N ALA A 125 3.27 -46.29 -20.46
CA ALA A 125 3.97 -45.17 -21.08
C ALA A 125 2.99 -44.20 -21.77
N ARG A 126 2.08 -44.73 -22.59
CA ARG A 126 1.08 -43.91 -23.30
C ARG A 126 0.11 -43.18 -22.35
N GLU A 127 -0.28 -43.80 -21.24
CA GLU A 127 -1.11 -43.13 -20.23
C GLU A 127 -0.34 -42.00 -19.52
N LEU A 128 0.95 -42.20 -19.22
CA LEU A 128 1.79 -41.15 -18.64
C LEU A 128 2.00 -39.97 -19.60
N GLU A 129 2.16 -40.23 -20.90
CA GLU A 129 2.20 -39.18 -21.93
C GLU A 129 0.91 -38.35 -21.93
N ARG A 130 -0.25 -39.02 -21.95
CA ARG A 130 -1.55 -38.35 -21.93
C ARG A 130 -1.75 -37.53 -20.65
N ARG A 131 -1.27 -38.02 -19.51
CA ARG A 131 -1.27 -37.29 -18.23
C ARG A 131 -0.34 -36.07 -18.27
N LEU A 132 0.84 -36.20 -18.87
CA LEU A 132 1.77 -35.09 -19.05
C LEU A 132 1.14 -33.99 -19.91
N GLU A 133 0.59 -34.36 -21.06
CA GLU A 133 -0.07 -33.43 -21.99
C GLU A 133 -1.23 -32.71 -21.31
N LYS A 134 -2.13 -33.46 -20.64
CA LYS A 134 -3.24 -32.89 -19.87
C LYS A 134 -2.75 -31.90 -18.82
N ARG A 135 -1.70 -32.26 -18.07
CA ARG A 135 -1.19 -31.41 -17.00
C ARG A 135 -0.51 -30.14 -17.53
N LEU A 136 0.17 -30.22 -18.67
CA LEU A 136 0.74 -29.04 -19.32
C LEU A 136 -0.36 -28.08 -19.80
N ALA A 137 -1.43 -28.61 -20.39
CA ALA A 137 -2.59 -27.81 -20.81
C ALA A 137 -3.36 -27.20 -19.64
N GLU A 138 -3.37 -27.84 -18.46
CA GLU A 138 -3.88 -27.23 -17.22
C GLU A 138 -3.03 -26.04 -16.77
N LEU A 139 -1.71 -26.21 -16.77
CA LEU A 139 -0.77 -25.15 -16.35
C LEU A 139 -0.80 -23.94 -17.30
N GLU A 140 -0.99 -24.15 -18.60
CA GLU A 140 -1.18 -23.06 -19.57
C GLU A 140 -2.47 -22.27 -19.31
N ARG A 141 -3.55 -22.96 -18.91
CA ARG A 141 -4.80 -22.27 -18.50
C ARG A 141 -4.64 -21.49 -17.20
N ASP A 142 -3.84 -21.99 -16.25
CA ASP A 142 -3.54 -21.28 -15.01
C ASP A 142 -2.73 -19.99 -15.26
N GLU A 143 -1.84 -19.99 -16.27
CA GLU A 143 -1.04 -18.84 -16.70
C GLU A 143 -1.86 -17.80 -17.47
N ALA A 144 -2.96 -18.21 -18.11
CA ALA A 144 -3.89 -17.35 -18.85
C ALA A 144 -4.78 -16.52 -17.91
N LEU A 145 -4.17 -15.65 -17.12
CA LEU A 145 -4.86 -14.78 -16.17
C LEU A 145 -5.82 -13.85 -16.87
N ARG A 146 -7.07 -13.83 -16.38
CA ARG A 146 -8.11 -12.92 -16.84
C ARG A 146 -8.45 -11.92 -15.76
N LEU A 147 -8.70 -10.72 -16.25
CA LEU A 147 -9.18 -9.61 -15.46
C LEU A 147 -10.67 -9.75 -15.25
N LYS A 148 -11.12 -9.49 -14.02
CA LYS A 148 -12.53 -9.24 -13.76
C LYS A 148 -12.78 -7.73 -13.81
N PRO A 149 -13.94 -7.29 -14.33
CA PRO A 149 -14.33 -5.88 -14.26
C PRO A 149 -14.23 -5.35 -12.83
N LEU A 150 -13.78 -4.10 -12.70
CA LEU A 150 -13.77 -3.41 -11.42
C LEU A 150 -15.22 -3.20 -10.95
N THR A 151 -15.42 -3.33 -9.65
CA THR A 151 -16.72 -3.13 -9.00
C THR A 151 -16.55 -2.10 -7.89
N VAL A 152 -17.39 -1.07 -7.88
CA VAL A 152 -17.46 -0.14 -6.75
C VAL A 152 -18.11 -0.85 -5.58
N ALA A 153 -17.36 -1.03 -4.49
CA ALA A 153 -17.88 -1.67 -3.28
C ALA A 153 -18.72 -0.70 -2.41
N GLY A 154 -18.45 0.60 -2.53
CA GLY A 154 -19.16 1.66 -1.83
C GLY A 154 -18.50 3.02 -2.08
N ALA A 155 -19.18 4.08 -1.66
CA ALA A 155 -18.70 5.45 -1.73
C ALA A 155 -18.99 6.19 -0.41
N ALA A 156 -18.17 7.19 -0.10
CA ALA A 156 -18.37 8.07 1.03
C ALA A 156 -18.02 9.51 0.63
N LEU A 157 -18.77 10.48 1.14
CA LEU A 157 -18.45 11.89 0.99
C LEU A 157 -17.51 12.32 2.11
N ALA A 158 -16.23 12.50 1.80
CA ALA A 158 -15.24 13.01 2.74
C ALA A 158 -15.24 14.54 2.72
N VAL A 159 -15.59 15.16 3.85
CA VAL A 159 -15.62 16.62 3.97
C VAL A 159 -14.43 17.11 4.80
N PRO A 160 -13.53 17.94 4.24
CA PRO A 160 -12.41 18.49 4.99
C PRO A 160 -12.88 19.34 6.17
N HIS A 161 -12.24 19.19 7.33
CA HIS A 161 -12.62 19.93 8.54
C HIS A 161 -12.63 21.45 8.36
N GLY A 162 -11.70 21.99 7.56
CA GLY A 162 -11.66 23.43 7.26
C GLY A 162 -12.87 23.96 6.50
N LEU A 163 -13.59 23.11 5.75
CA LEU A 163 -14.86 23.49 5.12
C LEU A 163 -15.96 23.59 6.18
N ILE A 164 -16.00 22.65 7.13
CA ILE A 164 -16.94 22.67 8.25
C ILE A 164 -16.76 23.95 9.09
N GLU A 165 -15.52 24.30 9.45
CA GLU A 165 -15.23 25.54 10.19
C GLU A 165 -15.71 26.80 9.45
N ARG A 166 -15.59 26.79 8.12
CA ARG A 166 -16.03 27.90 7.28
C ARG A 166 -17.55 28.02 7.24
N LEU A 167 -18.26 26.91 7.05
CA LEU A 167 -19.72 26.86 7.08
C LEU A 167 -20.26 27.26 8.46
N ALA A 168 -19.53 26.92 9.53
CA ALA A 168 -19.85 27.33 10.90
C ALA A 168 -19.49 28.80 11.21
N GLY A 169 -18.96 29.56 10.24
CA GLY A 169 -18.53 30.96 10.44
C GLY A 169 -17.28 31.15 11.31
N LYS A 170 -16.62 30.06 11.73
CA LYS A 170 -15.39 30.09 12.56
C LYS A 170 -14.14 30.46 11.76
N ARG A 171 -14.23 30.40 10.43
CA ARG A 171 -13.11 30.65 9.51
C ARG A 171 -13.54 31.54 8.34
N SER A 172 -13.11 32.81 8.34
CA SER A 172 -13.56 33.82 7.37
C SER A 172 -12.49 34.23 6.33
N GLY A 173 -11.19 34.02 6.60
CA GLY A 173 -10.13 34.43 5.68
C GLY A 173 -10.07 33.63 4.36
N PRO A 174 -9.37 34.14 3.32
CA PRO A 174 -9.20 33.46 2.04
C PRO A 174 -8.45 32.13 2.17
N LEU A 175 -8.88 31.10 1.43
CA LEU A 175 -8.22 29.77 1.42
C LEU A 175 -6.73 29.87 1.10
N SER A 176 -6.36 30.77 0.17
CA SER A 176 -4.98 30.98 -0.28
C SER A 176 -4.04 31.46 0.82
N THR A 177 -4.50 32.26 1.79
CA THR A 177 -3.67 32.77 2.88
C THR A 177 -3.30 31.68 3.87
N TYR A 178 -4.26 30.81 4.22
CA TYR A 178 -4.00 29.69 5.12
C TYR A 178 -3.17 28.60 4.44
N ALA A 179 -3.51 28.25 3.20
CA ALA A 179 -2.77 27.24 2.43
C ALA A 179 -1.30 27.63 2.24
N LYS A 180 -1.02 28.90 1.91
CA LYS A 180 0.36 29.40 1.77
C LYS A 180 1.15 29.33 3.08
N ARG A 181 0.57 29.81 4.19
CA ARG A 181 1.23 29.75 5.51
C ARG A 181 1.49 28.32 5.96
N THR A 182 0.53 27.41 5.79
CA THR A 182 0.69 26.00 6.14
C THR A 182 1.77 25.33 5.27
N ALA A 183 1.73 25.54 3.96
CA ALA A 183 2.71 24.96 3.04
C ALA A 183 4.14 25.46 3.30
N GLU A 184 4.31 26.74 3.64
CA GLU A 184 5.61 27.32 4.01
C GLU A 184 6.15 26.70 5.30
N ILE A 185 5.32 26.55 6.34
CA ILE A 185 5.69 25.91 7.61
C ILE A 185 6.06 24.44 7.38
N GLU A 186 5.26 23.71 6.61
CA GLU A 186 5.50 22.29 6.28
C GLU A 186 6.81 22.12 5.51
N GLN A 187 7.04 22.93 4.48
CA GLN A 187 8.27 22.88 3.69
C GLN A 187 9.50 23.17 4.54
N ARG A 188 9.42 24.22 5.36
CA ARG A 188 10.50 24.62 6.26
C ARG A 188 10.79 23.55 7.32
N ALA A 189 9.76 22.88 7.83
CA ALA A 189 9.92 21.75 8.73
C ALA A 189 10.61 20.56 8.05
N LEU A 190 10.22 20.22 6.82
CA LEU A 190 10.86 19.16 6.04
C LEU A 190 12.35 19.48 5.80
N ASP A 191 12.66 20.71 5.38
CA ASP A 191 14.03 21.13 5.09
C ASP A 191 14.91 21.08 6.34
N ALA A 192 14.39 21.48 7.51
CA ALA A 192 15.10 21.39 8.78
C ALA A 192 15.42 19.94 9.17
N VAL A 193 14.49 19.00 8.96
CA VAL A 193 14.71 17.57 9.23
C VAL A 193 15.68 16.96 8.23
N VAL A 194 15.58 17.30 6.94
CA VAL A 194 16.54 16.86 5.91
C VAL A 194 17.96 17.34 6.25
N ALA A 195 18.11 18.59 6.69
CA ALA A 195 19.39 19.13 7.14
C ALA A 195 19.91 18.38 8.38
N ALA A 196 19.03 18.07 9.35
CA ALA A 196 19.39 17.29 10.52
C ALA A 196 19.87 15.87 10.16
N GLU A 197 19.16 15.16 9.29
CA GLU A 197 19.54 13.81 8.84
C GLU A 197 20.88 13.81 8.10
N ARG A 198 21.13 14.83 7.25
CA ARG A 198 22.43 14.98 6.56
C ARG A 198 23.57 15.21 7.55
N ARG A 199 23.37 15.99 8.62
CA ARG A 199 24.38 16.18 9.68
C ARG A 199 24.70 14.89 10.43
N LEU A 200 23.75 13.96 10.50
CA LEU A 200 23.96 12.61 11.04
C LEU A 200 24.66 11.66 10.06
N GLY A 201 25.08 12.15 8.88
CA GLY A 201 25.72 11.35 7.84
C GLY A 201 24.76 10.42 7.11
N ARG A 202 23.45 10.69 7.14
CA ARG A 202 22.42 9.87 6.49
C ARG A 202 22.04 10.42 5.12
N GLU A 203 21.37 9.59 4.32
CA GLU A 203 20.82 9.95 3.01
C GLU A 203 19.29 10.08 3.10
N PRO A 204 18.74 11.27 3.46
CA PRO A 204 17.31 11.50 3.50
C PRO A 204 16.71 11.67 2.10
N LYS A 205 15.57 11.02 1.88
CA LYS A 205 14.70 11.19 0.72
C LYS A 205 13.31 11.60 1.19
N VAL A 206 12.92 12.83 0.86
CA VAL A 206 11.53 13.31 1.02
C VAL A 206 10.66 12.52 0.04
N LEU A 207 9.53 12.01 0.53
CA LEU A 207 8.56 11.30 -0.29
C LEU A 207 7.45 12.24 -0.74
N ALA A 208 6.74 11.83 -1.80
CA ALA A 208 5.61 12.59 -2.31
C ALA A 208 4.51 12.68 -1.24
N ARG A 209 3.77 13.78 -1.21
CA ARG A 209 2.70 14.05 -0.22
C ARG A 209 1.58 12.99 -0.20
N ASN A 210 1.43 12.21 -1.27
CA ASN A 210 0.48 11.10 -1.35
C ASN A 210 1.03 9.78 -0.77
N ASN A 211 2.28 9.74 -0.33
CA ASN A 211 2.85 8.60 0.38
C ASN A 211 2.27 8.55 1.80
N ARG A 212 1.63 7.42 2.15
CA ARG A 212 1.02 7.26 3.47
C ARG A 212 2.05 6.75 4.48
N GLY A 213 2.13 7.42 5.63
CA GLY A 213 2.72 6.90 6.88
C GLY A 213 3.95 7.64 7.40
N PHE A 214 4.71 8.31 6.54
CA PHE A 214 5.89 9.11 6.89
C PHE A 214 6.32 10.02 5.71
N ASP A 215 6.96 11.14 6.04
CA ASP A 215 7.38 12.16 5.06
C ASP A 215 8.79 11.91 4.50
N ILE A 216 9.70 11.38 5.32
CA ILE A 216 11.11 11.22 4.96
C ILE A 216 11.57 9.78 5.21
N ARG A 217 12.15 9.16 4.17
CA ARG A 217 12.92 7.92 4.31
C ARG A 217 14.40 8.27 4.38
N SER A 218 15.07 7.95 5.48
CA SER A 218 16.49 8.25 5.66
C SER A 218 17.31 6.97 5.73
N ARG A 219 18.34 6.84 4.88
CA ARG A 219 19.24 5.67 4.90
C ARG A 219 20.45 5.96 5.78
N THR A 220 20.72 5.09 6.74
CA THR A 220 21.86 5.18 7.64
C THR A 220 23.15 4.66 7.00
N PRO A 221 24.34 5.05 7.50
CA PRO A 221 25.62 4.54 6.98
C PRO A 221 25.78 3.02 7.01
N ASP A 222 25.16 2.36 8.00
CA ASP A 222 25.11 0.90 8.15
C ASP A 222 24.03 0.22 7.28
N GLY A 223 23.32 0.99 6.45
CA GLY A 223 22.40 0.48 5.43
C GLY A 223 20.96 0.24 5.89
N HIS A 224 20.62 0.58 7.15
CA HIS A 224 19.24 0.56 7.63
C HIS A 224 18.43 1.78 7.14
N TYR A 225 17.11 1.67 7.27
CA TYR A 225 16.20 2.79 7.03
C TYR A 225 15.61 3.30 8.34
N VAL A 226 15.49 4.63 8.43
CA VAL A 226 14.74 5.36 9.45
C VAL A 226 13.60 6.06 8.75
N PHE A 227 12.40 5.97 9.32
CA PHE A 227 11.20 6.58 8.79
C PHE A 227 10.79 7.75 9.68
N LEU A 228 10.68 8.94 9.11
CA LEU A 228 10.40 10.16 9.86
C LEU A 228 9.09 10.80 9.39
N GLU A 229 8.19 11.00 10.34
CA GLU A 229 6.98 11.81 10.20
C GLU A 229 7.26 13.20 10.77
N VAL A 230 7.02 14.25 10.00
CA VAL A 230 7.43 15.62 10.32
C VAL A 230 6.22 16.45 10.71
N LYS A 231 6.23 16.99 11.93
CA LYS A 231 5.19 17.93 12.40
C LYS A 231 5.83 19.28 12.72
N GLY A 232 5.55 20.26 11.86
CA GLY A 232 5.99 21.65 12.01
C GLY A 232 4.94 22.54 12.70
N ARG A 233 5.40 23.40 13.61
CA ARG A 233 4.56 24.42 14.26
C ARG A 233 5.33 25.72 14.45
N ILE A 234 4.66 26.85 14.22
CA ILE A 234 5.16 28.15 14.70
C ILE A 234 5.05 28.15 16.24
N SER A 235 6.05 28.70 16.91
CA SER A 235 6.08 28.85 18.37
C SER A 235 4.74 29.41 18.90
N GLY A 236 4.00 28.64 19.71
CA GLY A 236 2.75 29.06 20.35
C GLY A 236 1.50 28.18 20.15
N ALA A 237 1.57 27.08 19.39
CA ALA A 237 0.46 26.12 19.29
C ALA A 237 0.58 24.99 20.34
N ASP A 238 -0.48 24.79 21.13
CA ASP A 238 -0.46 23.84 22.26
C ASP A 238 -0.61 22.37 21.85
N VAL A 239 -1.12 22.09 20.64
CA VAL A 239 -1.44 20.73 20.19
C VAL A 239 -1.15 20.47 18.71
N PHE A 240 -1.00 19.20 18.37
CA PHE A 240 -1.00 18.72 16.99
C PHE A 240 -1.74 17.40 16.86
N THR A 241 -2.24 17.12 15.67
CA THR A 241 -3.03 15.92 15.37
C THR A 241 -2.18 14.93 14.59
N VAL A 242 -2.27 13.67 14.97
CA VAL A 242 -1.69 12.54 14.24
C VAL A 242 -2.84 11.62 13.83
N THR A 243 -2.88 11.25 12.56
CA THR A 243 -3.97 10.42 12.02
C THR A 243 -3.85 8.97 12.50
N ARG A 244 -4.95 8.22 12.50
CA ARG A 244 -4.92 6.79 12.86
C ARG A 244 -4.02 6.02 11.90
N SER A 245 -4.04 6.35 10.61
CA SER A 245 -3.13 5.78 9.63
C SER A 245 -1.65 6.01 9.99
N GLU A 246 -1.26 7.23 10.38
CA GLU A 246 0.10 7.57 10.81
C GLU A 246 0.49 6.77 12.08
N VAL A 247 -0.39 6.68 13.06
CA VAL A 247 -0.15 5.91 14.29
C VAL A 247 0.03 4.41 13.99
N LEU A 248 -0.86 3.83 13.18
CA LEU A 248 -0.79 2.42 12.80
C LEU A 248 0.49 2.14 12.00
N TYR A 249 0.88 3.03 11.09
CA TYR A 249 2.12 2.89 10.35
C TYR A 249 3.33 2.94 11.30
N GLY A 250 3.41 3.97 12.15
CA GLY A 250 4.54 4.16 13.05
C GLY A 250 4.71 3.06 14.10
N LYS A 251 3.66 2.31 14.41
CA LYS A 251 3.74 1.10 15.27
C LYS A 251 4.28 -0.14 14.56
N ASN A 252 4.05 -0.25 13.24
CA ASN A 252 4.44 -1.41 12.45
C ASN A 252 5.78 -1.20 11.72
N ALA A 253 6.24 0.05 11.61
CA ALA A 253 7.51 0.40 10.99
C ALA A 253 8.67 0.21 11.96
N ASP A 254 9.75 -0.40 11.49
CA ASP A 254 11.02 -0.47 12.22
C ASP A 254 11.72 0.90 12.20
N ARG A 255 12.31 1.33 13.31
CA ARG A 255 13.03 2.61 13.46
C ARG A 255 12.21 3.85 13.03
N TYR A 256 10.95 3.91 13.45
CA TYR A 256 10.08 5.07 13.21
C TYR A 256 10.32 6.20 14.21
N ARG A 257 10.30 7.45 13.72
CA ARG A 257 10.48 8.66 14.53
C ARG A 257 9.45 9.73 14.17
N LEU A 258 8.95 10.41 15.18
CA LEU A 258 8.23 11.66 15.01
C LEU A 258 9.22 12.83 15.14
N ALA A 259 9.43 13.56 14.06
CA ALA A 259 10.27 14.74 14.01
C ALA A 259 9.44 16.00 14.23
N LEU A 260 9.62 16.62 15.39
CA LEU A 260 8.96 17.85 15.77
C LEU A 260 9.84 19.03 15.36
N VAL A 261 9.27 19.99 14.63
CA VAL A 261 9.98 21.21 14.23
C VAL A 261 9.29 22.44 14.80
N SER A 262 10.01 23.15 15.67
CA SER A 262 9.61 24.48 16.13
C SER A 262 10.12 25.51 15.12
N VAL A 263 9.20 26.05 14.33
CA VAL A 263 9.47 27.04 13.30
C VAL A 263 9.49 28.44 13.93
N SER A 264 10.63 29.12 13.82
CA SER A 264 10.82 30.46 14.37
C SER A 264 10.26 31.54 13.43
N PRO A 265 9.60 32.61 13.93
CA PRO A 265 9.28 33.77 13.09
C PRO A 265 10.54 34.51 12.59
N ASP A 266 11.69 34.32 13.26
CA ASP A 266 12.91 35.08 13.00
C ASP A 266 13.77 34.54 11.84
N GLY A 267 13.44 33.36 11.29
CA GLY A 267 14.14 32.78 10.14
C GLY A 267 14.57 31.31 10.32
N PRO A 268 14.75 30.54 9.21
CA PRO A 268 15.01 29.09 9.25
C PRO A 268 16.21 28.64 10.10
N GLU A 269 17.22 29.49 10.22
CA GLU A 269 18.40 29.31 11.06
C GLU A 269 18.07 29.19 12.56
N HIS A 270 16.91 29.69 12.97
CA HIS A 270 16.42 29.63 14.35
C HIS A 270 15.48 28.45 14.59
N ASP A 271 15.22 27.61 13.58
CA ASP A 271 14.37 26.44 13.73
C ASP A 271 15.04 25.37 14.59
N LYS A 272 14.23 24.74 15.44
CA LYS A 272 14.68 23.66 16.30
C LYS A 272 14.00 22.37 15.89
N VAL A 273 14.76 21.28 15.90
CA VAL A 273 14.29 19.93 15.54
C VAL A 273 14.48 19.02 16.74
N ARG A 274 13.45 18.24 17.07
CA ARG A 274 13.53 17.18 18.08
C ARG A 274 12.90 15.89 17.60
N TYR A 275 13.51 14.76 17.91
CA TYR A 275 13.00 13.44 17.55
C TYR A 275 12.41 12.73 18.75
N VAL A 276 11.18 12.25 18.60
CA VAL A 276 10.56 11.29 19.52
C VAL A 276 10.69 9.90 18.91
N VAL A 277 11.44 9.03 19.60
CA VAL A 277 11.59 7.61 19.25
C VAL A 277 10.37 6.83 19.75
N GLU A 278 9.88 5.89 18.96
CA GLU A 278 8.68 5.09 19.26
C GLU A 278 7.51 5.97 19.76
N PRO A 279 7.12 7.02 19.00
CA PRO A 279 6.20 8.07 19.48
C PRO A 279 4.86 7.50 19.95
N PHE A 280 4.42 6.40 19.35
CA PHE A 280 3.08 5.84 19.49
C PHE A 280 2.99 4.54 20.30
N ARG A 281 4.06 4.14 20.99
CA ARG A 281 4.09 2.86 21.72
C ARG A 281 2.96 2.72 22.76
N SER A 282 2.59 3.81 23.42
CA SER A 282 1.54 3.85 24.46
C SER A 282 0.14 4.18 23.94
N VAL A 283 -0.01 4.46 22.64
CA VAL A 283 -1.30 4.87 22.06
C VAL A 283 -2.12 3.63 21.77
N SER A 284 -3.33 3.47 22.31
CA SER A 284 -4.27 2.42 21.87
C SER A 284 -5.50 3.05 21.22
N PHE A 285 -6.04 2.37 20.21
CA PHE A 285 -7.35 2.72 19.64
C PHE A 285 -8.32 1.60 20.00
N ASP A 286 -8.97 1.74 21.16
CA ASP A 286 -9.94 0.74 21.61
C ASP A 286 -11.30 0.94 20.88
N ASP A 287 -11.52 2.12 20.30
CA ASP A 287 -12.73 2.49 19.56
C ASP A 287 -12.42 2.74 18.07
N PHE A 288 -13.29 2.23 17.19
CA PHE A 288 -13.25 2.49 15.76
C PHE A 288 -13.60 3.94 15.40
N ALA A 289 -14.33 4.65 16.26
CA ALA A 289 -14.70 6.04 16.06
C ALA A 289 -13.53 7.04 16.21
N VAL A 290 -12.42 6.62 16.86
CA VAL A 290 -11.22 7.47 16.99
C VAL A 290 -10.38 7.37 15.72
N THR A 291 -10.32 8.47 14.99
CA THR A 291 -9.67 8.55 13.67
C THR A 291 -8.37 9.35 13.68
N ALA A 292 -8.11 10.04 14.79
CA ALA A 292 -6.88 10.76 15.03
C ALA A 292 -6.65 10.91 16.53
N VAL A 293 -5.40 11.12 16.92
CA VAL A 293 -5.01 11.45 18.29
C VAL A 293 -4.48 12.88 18.30
N VAL A 294 -5.00 13.67 19.22
CA VAL A 294 -4.48 15.01 19.50
C VAL A 294 -3.43 14.87 20.59
N PHE A 295 -2.21 15.29 20.29
CA PHE A 295 -1.12 15.33 21.24
C PHE A 295 -0.83 16.76 21.70
N ASN A 296 -0.49 16.89 22.98
CA ASN A 296 0.07 18.13 23.50
C ASN A 296 1.47 18.34 22.91
N TRP A 297 1.69 19.51 22.31
CA TRP A 297 2.96 19.86 21.67
C TRP A 297 4.09 19.92 22.69
N HIS A 298 3.88 20.57 23.84
CA HIS A 298 4.92 20.76 24.85
C HIS A 298 5.36 19.44 25.48
N GLU A 299 4.42 18.54 25.79
CA GLU A 299 4.73 17.21 26.33
C GLU A 299 5.54 16.36 25.33
N MET A 300 5.10 16.33 24.07
CA MET A 300 5.82 15.60 23.02
C MET A 300 7.18 16.20 22.71
N TRP A 301 7.28 17.53 22.70
CA TRP A 301 8.53 18.27 22.52
C TRP A 301 9.53 17.98 23.65
N ALA A 302 9.06 17.90 24.90
CA ALA A 302 9.88 17.56 26.06
C ALA A 302 10.36 16.10 26.02
N ARG A 303 9.53 15.19 25.50
CA ARG A 303 9.91 13.79 25.23
C ARG A 303 10.94 13.65 24.11
N GLY A 304 10.99 14.61 23.20
CA GLY A 304 11.91 14.62 22.07
C GLY A 304 13.35 14.95 22.48
N GLY A 305 14.30 14.23 21.88
CA GLY A 305 15.73 14.48 22.01
C GLY A 305 16.33 15.15 20.77
N GLU A 306 17.62 15.43 20.81
CA GLU A 306 18.37 15.83 19.62
C GLU A 306 18.25 14.76 18.50
N PRO A 307 18.35 15.16 17.22
CA PRO A 307 18.33 14.23 16.10
C PRO A 307 19.31 13.08 16.31
N THR A 308 18.79 11.84 16.21
CA THR A 308 19.52 10.59 16.44
C THR A 308 19.07 9.49 15.48
#